data_AF-A0AAV9UFD3-F1
#
_entry.id   AF-A0AAV9UFD3-F1
#
_cell.length_a   1.000
_cell.length_b   1.000
_cell.length_c   1.000
_cell.angle_alpha   90.00
_cell.angle_beta   90.00
_cell.angle_gamma   90.00
#
_symmetry.space_group_name_H-M   'P 1'
#
loop_
_entity.id
_entity.type
_entity.pdbx_description
1 polymer ?
#
loop_
_entity_poly.entity_id
_entity_poly.type
_entity_poly.pdbx_seq_one_letter_code
_entity_poly.pdbx_strand_id
1 'polypeptide(L)'
;MDSVDDGTRWYNSLPAGPGLLPKFLLLVSVISIANSAQCYSTLKFTKRVYAGKPFEVSSLSSRTFGTWTLLAALVRFYAAYNISNPAVYDICVGTFVLAGWHFVSEWLYFGTAKLGEGLTGPLIAATTGLTWMLSQRAFYLTLPAP
;
A
#
# COMPACT_ATOMS: atom_id res chain seq x y z
N MET A 1 -2.66 -28.15 -28.80
CA MET A 1 -3.85 -27.99 -27.92
C MET A 1 -3.65 -26.65 -27.27
N ASP A 2 -3.97 -25.61 -28.04
CA ASP A 2 -3.65 -24.23 -27.69
C ASP A 2 -4.57 -23.80 -26.57
N SER A 3 -3.99 -23.45 -25.43
CA SER A 3 -4.71 -22.87 -24.31
C SER A 3 -5.33 -21.56 -24.78
N VAL A 4 -6.65 -21.57 -25.00
CA VAL A 4 -7.45 -20.37 -25.15
C VAL A 4 -7.16 -19.52 -23.91
N ASP A 5 -6.44 -18.41 -24.10
CA ASP A 5 -6.34 -17.34 -23.10
C ASP A 5 -7.72 -16.70 -23.04
N ASP A 6 -8.51 -17.12 -22.06
CA ASP A 6 -9.93 -16.81 -21.94
C ASP A 6 -10.18 -15.39 -21.39
N GLY A 7 -9.13 -14.58 -21.16
CA GLY A 7 -9.25 -13.22 -20.62
C GLY A 7 -9.82 -13.18 -19.19
N THR A 8 -10.20 -14.33 -18.62
CA THR A 8 -10.95 -14.45 -17.37
C THR A 8 -10.07 -14.41 -16.11
N ARG A 9 -8.74 -14.36 -16.25
CA ARG A 9 -7.80 -14.61 -15.14
C ARG A 9 -6.67 -13.58 -15.04
N TRP A 10 -6.98 -12.30 -15.18
CA TRP A 10 -6.03 -11.18 -15.02
C TRP A 10 -5.25 -11.21 -13.69
N TYR A 11 -5.77 -11.86 -12.64
CA TYR A 11 -5.14 -12.01 -11.33
C TYR A 11 -4.17 -13.21 -11.20
N ASN A 12 -4.08 -14.09 -12.21
CA ASN A 12 -3.20 -15.28 -12.19
C ASN A 12 -1.82 -15.04 -12.84
N SER A 13 -1.56 -13.84 -13.35
CA SER A 13 -0.27 -13.44 -13.91
C SER A 13 0.28 -12.22 -13.17
N LEU A 14 1.61 -12.09 -13.16
CA LEU A 14 2.24 -10.83 -12.75
C LEU A 14 1.79 -9.71 -13.70
N PRO A 15 1.65 -8.46 -13.23
CA PRO A 15 1.30 -7.33 -14.08
C PRO A 15 2.21 -7.30 -15.32
N ALA A 16 1.59 -7.58 -16.47
CA ALA A 16 2.28 -7.72 -17.75
C ALA A 16 2.54 -6.35 -18.43
N GLY A 17 1.94 -5.29 -17.92
CA GLY A 17 2.12 -3.93 -18.40
C GLY A 17 3.56 -3.41 -18.26
N PRO A 18 3.95 -2.39 -19.04
CA PRO A 18 5.32 -1.91 -19.10
C PRO A 18 5.80 -1.26 -17.78
N GLY A 19 7.12 -1.36 -17.56
CA GLY A 19 7.81 -0.75 -16.42
C GLY A 19 7.68 -1.53 -15.09
N LEU A 20 8.31 -1.00 -14.04
CA LEU A 20 8.46 -1.67 -12.75
C LEU A 20 7.45 -1.19 -11.69
N LEU A 21 6.79 -0.05 -11.90
CA LEU A 21 5.85 0.51 -10.94
C LEU A 21 4.67 -0.44 -10.63
N PRO A 22 4.01 -1.09 -11.62
CA PRO A 22 2.98 -2.10 -11.35
C PRO A 22 3.45 -3.23 -10.42
N LYS A 23 4.68 -3.72 -10.63
CA LYS A 23 5.28 -4.81 -9.84
C LYS A 23 5.58 -4.35 -8.42
N PHE A 24 6.06 -3.12 -8.26
CA PHE A 24 6.23 -2.49 -6.95
C PHE A 24 4.89 -2.34 -6.22
N LEU A 25 3.84 -1.85 -6.90
CA LEU A 25 2.50 -1.73 -6.32
C LEU A 25 1.95 -3.08 -5.85
N LEU A 26 2.16 -4.14 -6.65
CA LEU A 26 1.80 -5.50 -6.26
C LEU A 26 2.55 -5.94 -5.00
N LEU A 27 3.87 -5.74 -4.95
CA LEU A 27 4.70 -6.09 -3.80
C LEU A 27 4.22 -5.41 -2.51
N VAL A 28 4.02 -4.08 -2.53
CA VAL A 28 3.57 -3.35 -1.34
C VAL A 28 2.15 -3.73 -0.93
N SER A 29 1.31 -4.15 -1.87
CA SER A 29 -0.04 -4.66 -1.59
C SER A 29 0.02 -6.00 -0.86
N VAL A 30 0.84 -6.95 -1.31
CA VAL A 30 1.03 -8.25 -0.65
C VAL A 30 1.57 -8.06 0.77
N ILE A 31 2.58 -7.20 0.94
CA ILE A 31 3.13 -6.88 2.27
C ILE A 31 2.05 -6.28 3.18
N SER A 32 1.24 -5.36 2.64
CA SER A 32 0.16 -4.71 3.39
C SER A 32 -0.97 -5.69 3.78
N ILE A 33 -1.29 -6.66 2.93
CA ILE A 33 -2.24 -7.74 3.25
C ILE A 33 -1.69 -8.60 4.40
N ALA A 34 -0.42 -8.99 4.34
CA ALA A 34 0.22 -9.74 5.42
C ALA A 34 0.25 -8.96 6.75
N ASN A 35 0.58 -7.67 6.72
CA ASN A 35 0.50 -6.78 7.88
C ASN A 35 -0.94 -6.67 8.41
N SER A 36 -1.93 -6.59 7.52
CA SER A 36 -3.34 -6.55 7.90
C SER A 36 -3.73 -7.82 8.66
N ALA A 37 -3.34 -9.00 8.16
CA ALA A 37 -3.57 -10.26 8.88
C ALA A 37 -2.90 -10.27 10.26
N GLN A 38 -1.65 -9.77 10.36
CA GLN A 38 -0.96 -9.66 11.64
C GLN A 38 -1.70 -8.76 12.63
N CYS A 39 -2.31 -7.67 12.18
CA CYS A 39 -3.06 -6.74 13.03
C CYS A 39 -4.30 -7.36 13.70
N TYR A 40 -4.85 -8.43 13.12
CA TYR A 40 -5.96 -9.21 13.70
C TYR A 40 -5.48 -10.33 14.62
N SER A 41 -4.25 -10.80 14.46
CA SER A 41 -3.70 -11.93 15.21
C SER A 41 -2.83 -11.51 16.40
N THR A 42 -2.19 -10.34 16.35
CA THR A 42 -1.27 -9.88 17.40
C THR A 42 -1.14 -8.36 17.46
N LEU A 43 -0.86 -7.83 18.65
CA LEU A 43 -0.57 -6.41 18.86
C LEU A 43 0.92 -6.06 18.69
N LYS A 44 1.79 -7.08 18.58
CA LYS A 44 3.25 -6.90 18.65
C LYS A 44 3.77 -5.91 17.61
N PHE A 45 3.33 -6.04 16.35
CA PHE A 45 3.81 -5.20 15.26
C PHE A 45 3.21 -3.80 15.30
N THR A 46 1.91 -3.69 15.56
CA THR A 46 1.24 -2.39 15.75
C THR A 46 1.87 -1.59 16.90
N LYS A 47 2.23 -2.24 18.01
CA LYS A 47 2.96 -1.59 19.12
C LYS A 47 4.37 -1.14 18.76
N ARG A 48 5.02 -1.77 17.78
CA ARG A 48 6.33 -1.31 17.27
C ARG A 48 6.19 -0.07 16.41
N VAL A 49 5.11 0.04 15.62
CA VAL A 49 4.78 1.25 14.84
C VAL A 49 4.50 2.41 15.81
N TYR A 50 3.61 2.19 16.79
CA TYR A 50 3.24 3.17 17.80
C TYR A 50 4.07 3.05 19.10
N ALA A 51 5.40 2.90 18.95
CA ALA A 51 6.31 2.71 20.08
C ALA A 51 6.48 3.96 20.97
N GLY A 52 5.95 5.12 20.55
CA GLY A 52 5.91 6.33 21.37
C GLY A 52 4.96 6.20 22.56
N LYS A 53 3.80 5.55 22.36
CA LYS A 53 2.78 5.29 23.39
C LYS A 53 2.15 3.90 23.23
N PRO A 54 2.92 2.82 23.45
CA PRO A 54 2.48 1.45 23.13
C PRO A 54 1.31 0.94 23.99
N PHE A 55 0.99 1.62 25.10
CA PHE A 55 -0.15 1.33 25.95
C PHE A 55 -1.50 1.79 25.35
N GLU A 56 -1.48 2.74 24.40
CA GLU A 56 -2.68 3.20 23.70
C GLU A 56 -3.10 2.25 22.56
N VAL A 57 -2.23 1.30 22.19
CA VAL A 57 -2.53 0.26 21.19
C VAL A 57 -3.40 -0.83 21.81
N SER A 58 -4.69 -0.75 21.54
CA SER A 58 -5.69 -1.74 21.90
C SER A 58 -5.91 -2.76 20.77
N SER A 59 -6.60 -3.86 21.09
CA SER A 59 -7.01 -4.84 20.07
C SER A 59 -7.98 -4.27 19.05
N LEU A 60 -8.83 -3.31 19.45
CA LEU A 60 -9.73 -2.64 18.53
C LEU A 60 -8.94 -1.74 17.58
N SER A 61 -8.07 -0.86 18.09
CA SER A 61 -7.31 0.06 17.26
C SER A 61 -6.33 -0.66 16.32
N SER A 62 -5.74 -1.78 16.76
CA SER A 62 -4.93 -2.64 15.89
C SER A 62 -5.73 -3.19 14.72
N ARG A 63 -6.93 -3.74 14.96
CA ARG A 63 -7.79 -4.24 13.87
C ARG A 63 -8.23 -3.12 12.94
N THR A 64 -8.61 -1.95 13.46
CA THR A 64 -8.98 -0.78 12.65
C THR A 64 -7.82 -0.35 11.74
N PHE A 65 -6.60 -0.27 12.28
CA PHE A 65 -5.39 0.01 11.50
C PHE A 65 -5.16 -1.05 10.42
N GLY A 66 -5.36 -2.34 10.75
CA GLY A 66 -5.32 -3.44 9.81
C GLY A 66 -6.36 -3.33 8.69
N THR A 67 -7.62 -3.00 9.01
CA THR A 67 -8.69 -2.82 8.01
C THR A 67 -8.36 -1.68 7.05
N TRP A 68 -7.90 -0.55 7.58
CA TRP A 68 -7.49 0.59 6.78
C TRP A 68 -6.27 0.28 5.89
N THR A 69 -5.31 -0.48 6.42
CA THR A 69 -4.16 -0.97 5.64
C THR A 69 -4.59 -1.92 4.52
N LEU A 70 -5.55 -2.80 4.79
CA LEU A 70 -6.12 -3.71 3.79
C LEU A 70 -6.84 -2.95 2.67
N LEU A 71 -7.63 -1.93 3.03
CA LEU A 71 -8.28 -1.07 2.04
C LEU A 71 -7.24 -0.43 1.09
N ALA A 72 -6.18 0.16 1.65
CA ALA A 72 -5.09 0.71 0.85
C ALA A 72 -4.41 -0.37 -0.02
N ALA A 73 -4.23 -1.58 0.52
CA ALA A 73 -3.65 -2.71 -0.21
C ALA A 73 -4.51 -3.13 -1.42
N LEU A 74 -5.83 -3.19 -1.25
CA LEU A 74 -6.76 -3.52 -2.35
C LEU A 74 -6.68 -2.49 -3.46
N VAL A 75 -6.71 -1.20 -3.13
CA VAL A 75 -6.57 -0.12 -4.13
C VAL A 75 -5.25 -0.25 -4.89
N ARG A 76 -4.13 -0.44 -4.19
CA ARG A 76 -2.80 -0.59 -4.81
C ARG A 76 -2.69 -1.86 -5.65
N PHE A 77 -3.35 -2.94 -5.23
CA PHE A 77 -3.43 -4.19 -6.00
C PHE A 77 -4.19 -3.95 -7.31
N TYR A 78 -5.37 -3.34 -7.27
CA TYR A 78 -6.11 -3.00 -8.48
C TYR A 78 -5.34 -2.03 -9.39
N ALA A 79 -4.65 -1.05 -8.81
CA ALA A 79 -3.79 -0.13 -9.55
C ALA A 79 -2.60 -0.83 -10.22
N ALA A 80 -2.06 -1.90 -9.63
CA ALA A 80 -1.01 -2.69 -10.26
C ALA A 80 -1.47 -3.31 -11.59
N TYR A 81 -2.74 -3.72 -11.69
CA TYR A 81 -3.30 -4.31 -12.91
C TYR A 81 -3.95 -3.28 -13.85
N ASN A 82 -4.30 -2.09 -13.34
CA ASN A 82 -5.04 -1.07 -14.08
C ASN A 82 -4.32 0.28 -14.08
N ILE A 83 -2.99 0.26 -14.22
CA ILE A 83 -2.17 1.45 -13.99
C ILE A 83 -2.39 2.57 -15.03
N SER A 84 -2.89 2.25 -16.22
CA SER A 84 -3.23 3.25 -17.24
C SER A 84 -4.56 3.96 -16.96
N ASN A 85 -5.38 3.47 -16.03
CA ASN A 85 -6.67 4.08 -15.70
C ASN A 85 -6.45 5.32 -14.79
N PRO A 86 -6.81 6.54 -15.23
CA PRO A 86 -6.52 7.76 -14.47
C PRO A 86 -7.16 7.79 -13.07
N ALA A 87 -8.40 7.31 -12.95
CA ALA A 87 -9.11 7.33 -11.67
C ALA A 87 -8.47 6.36 -10.67
N VAL A 88 -8.13 5.14 -11.11
CA VAL A 88 -7.46 4.16 -10.25
C VAL A 88 -6.06 4.64 -9.86
N TYR A 89 -5.33 5.26 -10.80
CA TYR A 89 -4.01 5.82 -10.54
C TYR A 89 -4.06 6.91 -9.47
N ASP A 90 -4.95 7.89 -9.61
CA ASP A 90 -5.04 9.03 -8.70
C ASP A 90 -5.53 8.60 -7.31
N ILE A 91 -6.46 7.65 -7.22
CA ILE A 91 -6.88 7.08 -5.92
C ILE A 91 -5.71 6.30 -5.27
N CYS A 92 -4.92 5.57 -6.04
CA CYS A 92 -3.73 4.88 -5.54
C CYS A 92 -2.70 5.86 -4.98
N VAL A 93 -2.42 6.96 -5.69
CA VAL A 93 -1.62 8.09 -5.18
C VAL A 93 -2.19 8.58 -3.84
N GLY A 94 -3.50 8.77 -3.76
CA GLY A 94 -4.21 9.13 -2.52
C GLY A 94 -3.91 8.20 -1.34
N THR A 95 -3.79 6.88 -1.57
CA THR A 95 -3.43 5.94 -0.49
C THR A 95 -2.03 6.15 0.07
N PHE A 96 -1.07 6.60 -0.76
CA PHE A 96 0.28 6.90 -0.30
C PHE A 96 0.33 8.25 0.42
N VAL A 97 -0.43 9.24 -0.06
CA VAL A 97 -0.59 10.55 0.63
C VAL A 97 -1.20 10.35 2.01
N LEU A 98 -2.30 9.60 2.13
CA LEU A 98 -2.94 9.32 3.43
C LEU A 98 -2.01 8.58 4.39
N ALA A 99 -1.24 7.60 3.88
CA ALA A 99 -0.25 6.90 4.69
C ALA A 99 0.87 7.83 5.18
N GLY A 100 1.42 8.66 4.28
CA GLY A 100 2.43 9.66 4.64
C GLY A 100 1.92 10.64 5.68
N TRP A 101 0.73 11.22 5.46
CA TRP A 101 0.07 12.13 6.39
C TRP A 101 -0.07 11.49 7.78
N HIS A 102 -0.69 10.31 7.86
CA HIS A 102 -0.91 9.60 9.12
C HIS A 102 0.40 9.35 9.88
N PHE A 103 1.38 8.70 9.25
CA PHE A 103 2.62 8.34 9.92
C PHE A 103 3.49 9.55 10.30
N VAL A 104 3.49 10.60 9.48
CA VAL A 104 4.21 11.85 9.79
C VAL A 104 3.52 12.59 10.95
N SER A 105 2.18 12.65 10.97
CA SER A 105 1.47 13.29 12.09
C SER A 105 1.64 12.52 13.40
N GLU A 106 1.61 11.19 13.36
CA GLU A 106 1.81 10.34 14.54
C GLU A 106 3.23 10.45 15.10
N TRP A 107 4.22 10.68 14.23
CA TRP A 107 5.61 10.86 14.63
C TRP A 107 5.91 12.28 15.14
N LEU A 108 5.51 13.32 14.41
CA LEU A 108 5.94 14.70 14.69
C LEU A 108 5.01 15.47 15.63
N TYR A 109 3.71 15.14 15.64
CA TYR A 109 2.70 15.89 16.40
C TYR A 109 2.15 15.08 17.59
N PHE A 110 1.57 13.89 17.34
CA PHE A 110 0.93 13.10 18.40
C PHE A 110 1.95 12.34 19.28
N GLY A 111 3.16 12.10 18.78
CA GLY A 111 4.25 11.42 19.48
C GLY A 111 3.94 9.96 19.83
N THR A 112 2.95 9.36 19.18
CA THR A 112 2.53 7.96 19.32
C THR A 112 3.44 7.04 18.52
N ALA A 113 3.97 7.48 17.37
CA ALA A 113 4.95 6.76 16.58
C ALA A 113 6.39 7.25 16.85
N LYS A 114 7.37 6.37 16.64
CA LYS A 114 8.81 6.69 16.74
C LYS A 114 9.55 6.13 15.54
N LEU A 115 10.53 6.87 15.04
CA LEU A 115 11.48 6.32 14.08
C LEU A 115 12.22 5.13 14.70
N GLY A 116 12.24 4.03 13.95
CA GLY A 116 12.74 2.74 14.42
C GLY A 116 12.17 1.61 13.55
N GLU A 117 12.46 0.37 13.93
CA GLU A 117 12.11 -0.82 13.13
C GLU A 117 10.62 -0.91 12.74
N GLY A 118 9.72 -0.36 13.56
CA GLY A 118 8.28 -0.37 13.26
C GLY A 118 7.83 0.64 12.21
N LEU A 119 8.31 1.89 12.27
CA LEU A 119 7.81 2.99 11.44
C LEU A 119 8.57 3.16 10.12
N THR A 120 9.85 2.79 10.09
CA THR A 120 10.73 3.06 8.94
C THR A 120 10.26 2.38 7.65
N GLY A 121 9.80 1.12 7.73
CA GLY A 121 9.28 0.38 6.58
C GLY A 121 8.08 1.09 5.92
N PRO A 122 7.01 1.39 6.67
CA PRO A 122 5.87 2.15 6.17
C PRO A 122 6.24 3.51 5.56
N LEU A 123 7.15 4.27 6.19
CA LEU A 123 7.58 5.56 5.65
C LEU A 123 8.32 5.42 4.32
N ILE A 124 9.27 4.48 4.20
CA ILE A 124 9.99 4.22 2.94
C ILE A 124 9.02 3.79 1.84
N ALA A 125 8.10 2.87 2.15
CA ALA A 125 7.13 2.41 1.17
C ALA A 125 6.22 3.55 0.69
N ALA A 126 5.77 4.42 1.61
CA ALA A 126 4.91 5.55 1.29
C ALA A 126 5.63 6.62 0.47
N THR A 127 6.83 7.02 0.86
CA THR A 127 7.60 8.05 0.14
C THR A 127 8.06 7.56 -1.22
N THR A 128 8.54 6.31 -1.32
CA THR A 128 8.96 5.70 -2.59
C THR A 128 7.78 5.56 -3.53
N GLY A 129 6.65 5.00 -3.06
CA GLY A 129 5.45 4.82 -3.87
C GLY A 129 4.90 6.15 -4.37
N LEU A 130 4.75 7.15 -3.49
CA LEU A 130 4.27 8.47 -3.86
C LEU A 130 5.16 9.14 -4.91
N THR A 131 6.47 9.20 -4.64
CA THR A 131 7.43 9.86 -5.55
C THR A 131 7.46 9.16 -6.90
N TRP A 132 7.48 7.83 -6.91
CA TRP A 132 7.53 7.05 -8.15
C TRP A 132 6.26 7.26 -8.98
N MET A 133 5.07 7.16 -8.38
CA MET A 133 3.83 7.42 -9.09
C MET A 133 3.79 8.85 -9.64
N LEU A 134 4.11 9.86 -8.86
CA LEU A 134 4.09 11.24 -9.36
C LEU A 134 5.09 11.45 -10.52
N SER A 135 6.29 10.86 -10.43
CA SER A 135 7.31 10.98 -11.49
C SER A 135 6.97 10.26 -12.79
N GLN A 136 6.17 9.18 -12.74
CA GLN A 136 5.83 8.36 -13.91
C GLN A 136 4.39 8.56 -14.38
N ARG A 137 3.66 9.53 -13.81
CA ARG A 137 2.25 9.76 -14.12
C ARG A 137 2.01 10.01 -15.61
N ALA A 138 2.79 10.89 -16.23
CA ALA A 138 2.67 11.18 -17.66
C ALA A 138 2.91 9.94 -18.53
N PHE A 139 3.90 9.11 -18.17
CA PHE A 139 4.18 7.87 -18.89
C PHE A 139 2.99 6.90 -18.81
N TYR A 140 2.54 6.57 -17.60
CA TYR A 140 1.49 5.54 -17.42
C TYR A 140 0.11 5.97 -17.93
N LEU A 141 -0.26 7.24 -17.83
CA LEU A 141 -1.57 7.72 -18.27
C LEU A 141 -1.67 7.95 -19.79
N THR A 142 -0.58 7.81 -20.53
CA THR A 142 -0.59 7.86 -22.01
C THR A 142 -0.68 6.47 -22.64
N LEU A 143 -0.50 5.41 -21.86
CA LEU A 143 -0.65 4.05 -22.34
C LEU A 143 -2.11 3.75 -22.69
N PRO A 144 -2.36 2.88 -23.67
CA PRO A 144 -3.68 2.32 -23.89
C PRO A 144 -4.22 1.72 -22.58
N ALA A 145 -5.53 1.81 -22.39
CA ALA A 145 -6.19 1.06 -21.32
C ALA A 145 -5.91 -0.44 -21.53
N PRO A 146 -5.62 -1.19 -20.44
CA PRO A 146 -5.44 -2.63 -20.52
C PRO A 146 -6.72 -3.37 -20.92
#